data_AF-A0A7V5CHN4-F1
#
_entry.id   AF-A0A7V5CHN4-F1
#
_cell.length_a   1.000
_cell.length_b   1.000
_cell.length_c   1.000
_cell.angle_alpha   90.00
_cell.angle_beta   90.00
_cell.angle_gamma   90.00
#
_symmetry.space_group_name_H-M   'P 1'
#
loop_
_entity.id
_entity.type
_entity.pdbx_description
1 polymer ?
#
loop_
_entity_poly.entity_id
_entity_poly.type
_entity_poly.pdbx_seq_one_letter_code
_entity_poly.pdbx_strand_id
1 'polypeptide(L)'
;MEEDKKNIDETWKQAVEKEKEELKKEGKFIPPEPDFKFFVTTLALQASIALGYVQDPSTNKKEENLPQAKFLIDTLSMLQEKTKGNLNSEENSLLENVLYELRMQYVLKIQGGKKE
;
A
#
# COMPACT_ATOMS: atom_id res chain seq x y z
N MET A 1 7.62 -4.27 31.24
CA MET A 1 7.29 -4.85 29.90
C MET A 1 6.42 -3.93 29.05
N GLU A 2 5.27 -3.43 29.53
CA GLU A 2 4.47 -2.41 28.78
C GLU A 2 5.08 -1.01 28.87
N GLU A 3 5.61 -0.62 30.03
CA GLU A 3 6.32 0.66 30.23
C GLU A 3 7.59 0.75 29.36
N ASP A 4 8.34 -0.34 29.23
CA ASP A 4 9.55 -0.38 28.39
C ASP A 4 9.22 -0.17 26.91
N LYS A 5 8.10 -0.74 26.41
CA LYS A 5 7.66 -0.57 25.01
C LYS A 5 7.21 0.86 24.73
N LYS A 6 6.50 1.49 25.67
CA LYS A 6 6.04 2.87 25.55
C LYS A 6 7.20 3.85 25.55
N ASN A 7 8.23 3.60 26.37
CA ASN A 7 9.45 4.38 26.42
C ASN A 7 10.22 4.34 25.07
N ILE A 8 10.27 3.17 24.42
CA ILE A 8 10.93 3.00 23.12
C ILE A 8 10.21 3.75 21.99
N ASP A 9 8.87 3.69 21.93
CA ASP A 9 8.06 4.39 20.92
C ASP A 9 8.20 5.93 21.04
N GLU A 10 8.17 6.44 22.27
CA GLU A 10 8.39 7.87 22.55
C GLU A 10 9.81 8.32 22.19
N THR A 11 10.83 7.52 22.52
CA THR A 11 12.24 7.79 22.19
C THR A 11 12.45 7.84 20.67
N TRP A 12 11.85 6.90 19.92
CA TRP A 12 11.91 6.90 18.46
C TRP A 12 11.24 8.14 17.86
N LYS A 13 10.04 8.52 18.33
CA LYS A 13 9.33 9.73 17.87
C LYS A 13 10.17 11.00 18.07
N GLN A 14 10.82 11.13 19.22
CA GLN A 14 11.70 12.27 19.50
C GLN A 14 12.92 12.31 18.58
N ALA A 15 13.53 11.16 18.31
CA ALA A 15 14.66 11.06 17.38
C ALA A 15 14.26 11.45 15.95
N VAL A 16 13.11 10.97 15.48
CA VAL A 16 12.57 11.32 14.14
C VAL A 16 12.27 12.81 14.03
N GLU A 17 11.70 13.43 15.06
CA GLU A 17 11.39 14.86 15.01
C GLU A 17 12.66 15.72 14.96
N LYS A 18 13.68 15.35 15.74
CA LYS A 18 14.99 16.00 15.69
C LYS A 18 15.66 15.84 14.31
N GLU A 19 15.61 14.64 13.74
CA GLU A 19 16.13 14.37 12.39
C GLU A 19 15.39 15.22 11.34
N LYS A 20 14.05 15.31 11.41
CA LYS A 20 13.26 16.17 10.51
C LYS A 20 13.67 17.65 10.62
N GLU A 21 13.90 18.16 11.83
CA GLU A 21 14.38 19.52 12.03
C GLU A 21 15.78 19.76 11.43
N GLU A 22 16.68 18.79 11.57
CA GLU A 22 18.02 18.83 10.99
C GLU A 22 17.96 18.79 9.45
N LEU A 23 17.17 17.88 8.87
CA LEU A 23 16.93 17.82 7.43
C LEU A 23 16.33 19.12 6.89
N LYS A 24 15.39 19.73 7.64
CA LYS A 24 14.79 21.03 7.30
C LYS A 24 15.83 22.16 7.30
N LYS A 25 16.72 22.19 8.29
CA LYS A 25 17.83 23.18 8.37
C LYS A 25 18.83 23.01 7.23
N GLU A 26 19.09 21.77 6.82
CA GLU A 26 20.01 21.45 5.73
C GLU A 26 19.37 21.51 4.33
N GLY A 27 18.08 21.85 4.23
CA GLY A 27 17.36 21.90 2.96
C GLY A 27 17.22 20.55 2.25
N LYS A 28 17.31 19.45 3.01
CA LYS A 28 17.22 18.08 2.51
C LYS A 28 15.77 17.61 2.41
N PHE A 29 15.54 16.58 1.60
CA PHE A 29 14.23 15.97 1.41
C PHE A 29 13.67 15.44 2.73
N ILE A 30 12.43 15.82 3.05
CA ILE A 30 11.67 15.30 4.17
C ILE A 30 10.58 14.41 3.59
N PRO A 31 10.54 13.10 3.91
CA PRO A 31 9.47 12.24 3.41
C PRO A 31 8.10 12.75 3.91
N PRO A 32 7.06 12.64 3.08
CA PRO A 32 5.71 13.05 3.47
C PRO A 32 5.22 12.22 4.66
N GLU A 33 4.24 12.76 5.38
CA GLU A 33 3.60 12.00 6.45
C GLU A 33 2.96 10.72 5.91
N PRO A 34 3.12 9.58 6.60
CA PRO A 34 2.45 8.35 6.22
C PRO A 34 0.93 8.53 6.29
N ASP A 35 0.24 8.17 5.21
CA ASP A 35 -1.21 8.24 5.10
C ASP A 35 -1.76 6.86 4.68
N PHE A 36 -2.83 6.41 5.35
CA PHE A 36 -3.41 5.09 5.07
C PHE A 36 -3.95 5.01 3.64
N LYS A 37 -4.59 6.08 3.16
CA LYS A 37 -5.12 6.13 1.79
C LYS A 37 -4.00 6.06 0.75
N PHE A 38 -2.90 6.78 0.98
CA PHE A 38 -1.70 6.67 0.16
C PHE A 38 -1.14 5.24 0.16
N PHE A 39 -1.00 4.61 1.33
CA PHE A 39 -0.52 3.23 1.42
C PHE A 39 -1.38 2.24 0.62
N VAL A 40 -2.71 2.29 0.80
CA VAL A 40 -3.66 1.45 0.04
C VAL A 40 -3.52 1.70 -1.47
N THR A 41 -3.41 2.96 -1.88
CA THR A 41 -3.25 3.34 -3.29
C THR A 41 -1.94 2.79 -3.88
N THR A 42 -0.84 2.81 -3.12
CA THR A 42 0.44 2.26 -3.60
C THR A 42 0.39 0.74 -3.77
N LEU A 43 -0.28 0.01 -2.87
CA LEU A 43 -0.49 -1.43 -3.02
C LEU A 43 -1.40 -1.75 -4.20
N ALA A 44 -2.44 -0.94 -4.41
CA ALA A 44 -3.33 -1.08 -5.56
C ALA A 44 -2.58 -0.88 -6.88
N LEU A 45 -1.72 0.15 -6.97
CA LEU A 45 -0.88 0.39 -8.14
C LEU A 45 0.05 -0.80 -8.42
N GLN A 46 0.70 -1.34 -7.38
CA GLN A 46 1.55 -2.52 -7.52
C GLN A 46 0.75 -3.73 -8.03
N ALA A 47 -0.47 -3.93 -7.54
CA ALA A 47 -1.35 -5.00 -8.02
C ALA A 47 -1.72 -4.80 -9.49
N SER A 48 -2.04 -3.57 -9.91
CA SER A 48 -2.33 -3.21 -11.30
C SER A 48 -1.14 -3.38 -12.24
N ILE A 49 0.09 -3.10 -11.76
CA ILE A 49 1.34 -3.40 -12.49
C ILE A 49 1.50 -4.91 -12.62
N ALA A 50 1.33 -5.68 -11.54
CA ALA A 50 1.43 -7.14 -11.56
C ALA A 50 0.34 -7.80 -12.44
N LEU A 51 -0.81 -7.16 -12.62
CA LEU A 51 -1.83 -7.58 -13.58
C LEU A 51 -1.49 -7.21 -15.03
N GLY A 52 -0.42 -6.45 -15.27
CA GLY A 52 0.00 -5.98 -16.59
C GLY A 52 -0.88 -4.86 -17.17
N TYR A 53 -1.74 -4.22 -16.37
CA TYR A 53 -2.54 -3.08 -16.82
C TYR A 53 -1.71 -1.80 -16.88
N VAL A 54 -0.81 -1.63 -15.91
CA VAL A 54 0.10 -0.50 -15.79
C VAL A 54 1.52 -0.95 -16.14
N GLN A 55 2.27 -0.09 -16.82
CA GLN A 55 3.68 -0.32 -17.10
C GLN A 55 4.49 -0.19 -15.81
N ASP A 56 5.40 -1.12 -15.56
CA ASP A 56 6.34 -1.00 -14.45
C ASP A 56 7.28 0.20 -14.72
N PRO A 57 7.30 1.22 -13.85
CA PRO A 57 8.13 2.42 -14.04
C PRO A 57 9.64 2.13 -13.97
N SER A 58 10.04 1.02 -13.35
CA SER A 58 11.45 0.63 -13.20
C SER A 58 11.97 -0.07 -14.44
N THR A 59 11.16 -0.94 -15.05
CA THR A 59 11.57 -1.75 -16.20
C THR A 59 11.07 -1.17 -17.53
N ASN A 60 10.12 -0.24 -17.50
CA ASN A 60 9.38 0.25 -18.65
C ASN A 60 8.72 -0.87 -19.46
N LYS A 61 8.30 -1.96 -18.80
CA LYS A 61 7.58 -3.07 -19.46
C LYS A 61 6.23 -3.31 -18.82
N LYS A 62 5.30 -3.84 -19.62
CA LYS A 62 4.08 -4.46 -19.12
C LYS A 62 4.33 -5.96 -19.04
N GLU A 63 4.66 -6.44 -17.86
CA GLU A 63 4.85 -7.86 -17.58
C GLU A 63 3.77 -8.32 -16.60
N GLU A 64 3.10 -9.41 -16.93
CA GLU A 64 2.06 -9.99 -16.09
C GLU A 64 2.67 -10.98 -15.09
N ASN A 65 2.32 -10.82 -13.83
CA ASN A 65 2.66 -11.71 -12.72
C ASN A 65 1.42 -11.94 -11.84
N LEU A 66 0.55 -12.86 -12.29
CA LEU A 66 -0.69 -13.19 -11.57
C LEU A 66 -0.46 -13.67 -10.13
N PRO A 67 0.55 -14.49 -9.80
CA PRO A 67 0.85 -14.83 -8.40
C PRO A 67 1.10 -13.60 -7.52
N GLN A 68 1.85 -12.63 -8.02
CA GLN A 68 2.12 -11.38 -7.29
C GLN A 68 0.87 -10.51 -7.16
N ALA A 69 0.08 -10.38 -8.24
CA ALA A 69 -1.19 -9.67 -8.21
C ALA A 69 -2.14 -10.26 -7.15
N LYS A 70 -2.27 -11.59 -7.12
CA LYS A 70 -3.07 -12.28 -6.11
C LYS A 70 -2.59 -11.99 -4.69
N PHE A 71 -1.29 -12.09 -4.44
CA PHE A 71 -0.72 -11.82 -3.12
C PHE A 71 -1.04 -10.39 -2.64
N LEU A 72 -0.96 -9.40 -3.53
CA LEU A 72 -1.27 -8.01 -3.20
C LEU A 72 -2.76 -7.80 -2.92
N ILE A 73 -3.64 -8.43 -3.72
CA ILE A 73 -5.10 -8.41 -3.49
C ILE A 73 -5.45 -9.06 -2.14
N ASP A 74 -4.83 -10.20 -1.83
CA ASP A 74 -5.03 -10.90 -0.55
C ASP A 74 -4.49 -10.05 0.62
N THR A 75 -3.39 -9.32 0.42
CA THR A 75 -2.84 -8.37 1.41
C THR A 75 -3.82 -7.24 1.70
N LEU A 76 -4.38 -6.62 0.65
CA LEU A 76 -5.43 -5.60 0.79
C LEU A 76 -6.68 -6.16 1.50
N SER A 77 -7.03 -7.41 1.22
CA SER A 77 -8.17 -8.09 1.86
C SER A 77 -7.91 -8.30 3.35
N MET A 78 -6.70 -8.76 3.71
CA MET A 78 -6.27 -8.89 5.10
C MET A 78 -6.29 -7.54 5.82
N LEU A 79 -5.82 -6.46 5.17
CA LEU A 79 -5.88 -5.12 5.75
C LEU A 79 -7.33 -4.72 6.05
N GLN A 80 -8.26 -4.92 5.13
CA GLN A 80 -9.68 -4.63 5.35
C GLN A 80 -10.23 -5.32 6.59
N GLU A 81 -9.88 -6.60 6.80
CA GLU A 81 -10.31 -7.36 7.97
C GLU A 81 -9.66 -6.85 9.26
N LYS A 82 -8.34 -6.58 9.22
CA LYS A 82 -7.56 -6.18 10.40
C LYS A 82 -7.81 -4.73 10.84
N THR A 83 -8.24 -3.85 9.95
CA THR A 83 -8.51 -2.44 10.26
C THR A 83 -10.00 -2.14 10.44
N LYS A 84 -10.88 -3.15 10.37
CA LYS A 84 -12.32 -2.98 10.55
C LYS A 84 -12.65 -2.28 11.88
N GLY A 85 -13.44 -1.22 11.80
CA GLY A 85 -13.83 -0.38 12.95
C GLY A 85 -12.81 0.70 13.33
N ASN A 86 -11.62 0.70 12.71
CA ASN A 86 -10.61 1.76 12.90
C ASN A 86 -10.51 2.72 11.69
N LEU A 87 -11.15 2.38 10.57
CA LEU A 87 -11.16 3.22 9.37
C LEU A 87 -12.26 4.28 9.44
N ASN A 88 -11.95 5.47 8.94
CA ASN A 88 -12.98 6.45 8.63
C ASN A 88 -13.76 6.05 7.35
N SER A 89 -14.86 6.74 7.06
CA SER A 89 -15.72 6.41 5.93
C SER A 89 -15.01 6.48 4.58
N GLU A 90 -14.13 7.46 4.37
CA GLU A 90 -13.38 7.59 3.12
C GLU A 90 -12.38 6.45 2.92
N GLU A 91 -11.63 6.11 3.97
CA GLU A 91 -10.66 5.01 3.96
C GLU A 91 -11.33 3.66 3.71
N ASN A 92 -12.47 3.42 4.36
CA ASN A 92 -13.23 2.20 4.16
C ASN A 92 -13.74 2.09 2.72
N SER A 93 -14.36 3.15 2.19
CA SER A 93 -14.84 3.18 0.81
C SER A 93 -13.72 3.05 -0.21
N LEU A 94 -12.56 3.68 0.02
CA LEU A 94 -11.39 3.52 -0.84
C LEU A 94 -10.96 2.05 -0.91
N LEU A 95 -10.79 1.41 0.23
CA LEU A 95 -10.32 0.02 0.29
C LEU A 95 -11.31 -0.96 -0.33
N GLU A 96 -12.60 -0.76 -0.10
CA GLU A 96 -13.67 -1.55 -0.74
C GLU A 96 -13.66 -1.43 -2.26
N ASN A 97 -13.58 -0.20 -2.78
CA ASN A 97 -13.57 0.05 -4.22
C ASN A 97 -12.33 -0.54 -4.89
N VAL A 98 -11.16 -0.33 -4.30
CA VAL A 98 -9.89 -0.91 -4.78
C VAL A 98 -9.95 -2.43 -4.82
N LEU A 99 -10.44 -3.07 -3.76
CA LEU A 99 -10.56 -4.53 -3.71
C LEU A 99 -11.53 -5.05 -4.76
N TYR A 100 -12.68 -4.39 -4.94
CA TYR A 100 -13.65 -4.77 -5.95
C TYR A 100 -13.04 -4.72 -7.36
N GLU A 101 -12.41 -3.60 -7.72
CA GLU A 101 -11.83 -3.39 -9.04
C GLU A 101 -10.72 -4.42 -9.33
N LEU A 102 -9.77 -4.58 -8.42
CA LEU A 102 -8.64 -5.49 -8.61
C LEU A 102 -9.08 -6.95 -8.71
N ARG A 103 -10.06 -7.38 -7.89
CA ARG A 103 -10.61 -8.75 -7.96
C ARG A 103 -11.31 -8.99 -9.30
N MET A 104 -12.09 -8.04 -9.78
CA MET A 104 -12.73 -8.11 -11.10
C MET A 104 -11.67 -8.23 -12.20
N GLN A 105 -10.67 -7.35 -12.20
CA GLN A 105 -9.57 -7.36 -13.16
C GLN A 105 -8.80 -8.69 -13.14
N TYR A 106 -8.48 -9.22 -11.95
CA TYR A 106 -7.83 -10.51 -11.79
C TYR A 106 -8.67 -11.65 -12.39
N VAL A 107 -9.98 -11.67 -12.13
CA VAL A 107 -10.89 -12.68 -12.72
C VAL A 107 -10.93 -12.58 -14.24
N LEU A 108 -10.95 -11.37 -14.80
CA LEU A 108 -10.89 -11.17 -16.25
C LEU A 108 -9.58 -11.69 -16.84
N LYS A 109 -8.45 -11.47 -16.17
CA LYS A 109 -7.15 -11.99 -16.62
C LYS A 109 -7.10 -13.52 -16.64
N ILE A 110 -7.53 -14.18 -15.57
CA ILE A 110 -7.53 -15.66 -15.52
C ILE A 110 -8.51 -16.29 -16.52
N GLN A 111 -9.60 -15.58 -16.88
CA GLN A 111 -10.57 -16.05 -17.87
C GLN A 111 -10.11 -15.78 -19.30
N GLY A 112 -9.44 -14.65 -19.55
CA GLY A 112 -8.83 -14.30 -20.83
C GLY A 112 -7.67 -15.24 -21.21
N GLY A 113 -6.84 -15.63 -20.25
CA GLY A 113 -5.74 -16.58 -20.46
C GLY A 113 -6.17 -18.04 -20.68
N LYS A 114 -7.46 -18.38 -20.55
CA LYS A 114 -8.00 -19.72 -20.85
C LYS A 114 -8.41 -19.91 -22.32
N LYS A 115 -8.17 -18.92 -23.19
CA LYS A 115 -8.59 -18.92 -24.60
C LYS A 115 -7.46 -19.05 -25.62
N GLU A 116 -6.24 -19.37 -25.21
CA GLU A 116 -5.11 -19.67 -26.11
C GLU A 116 -4.68 -21.13 -26.01
#